data_AF-A0A1G9KLE8-F1
#
_entry.id   AF-A0A1G9KLE8-F1
#
_cell.length_a   1.000
_cell.length_b   1.000
_cell.length_c   1.000
_cell.angle_alpha   90.00
_cell.angle_beta   90.00
_cell.angle_gamma   90.00
#
_symmetry.space_group_name_H-M   'P 1'
#
loop_
_entity.id
_entity.type
_entity.pdbx_description
1 polymer ?
#
loop_
_entity_poly.entity_id
_entity_poly.type
_entity_poly.pdbx_seq_one_letter_code
_entity_poly.pdbx_strand_id
1 'polypeptide(L)'
;MTDTRSVTIRIPDAKLEELKNDGYSLCFAKKVNGKFNVVWQSADDYISDNTFSWQPQYQLFGGNTMDGPLRVHVRSKQLPIGLGEEATLDHAGVWGGVSTGGPGTGITMHNEFGSIHPGLSAYVTGIGGKTTVTPIYLAEKPILSGELVLTPEEVVQVWFQQYVTTSTIVSNDKTEIVEIDLTSSSSATRSYDGTKWSTPKTPSLAVGVDFATILTIVATLTAAVSIADFASKLSAKVAQVYSGLKVDVTSPDGWSVTIKYSQAPGLTGAALAQTRALSQNPAMNDQLTAYAAEAFAQVGVGYTSLMAIPA
;
A
#
# COMPACT_ATOMS: atom_id res chain seq x y z
N MET A 1 15.27 -2.99 6.79
CA MET A 1 14.08 -3.63 6.18
C MET A 1 13.55 -2.64 5.17
N THR A 2 13.40 -3.01 3.90
CA THR A 2 12.79 -2.13 2.89
C THR A 2 11.27 -2.16 3.09
N ASP A 3 10.70 -1.00 3.45
CA ASP A 3 9.26 -0.88 3.69
C ASP A 3 8.49 -0.98 2.35
N THR A 4 7.75 -2.07 2.20
CA THR A 4 6.84 -2.28 1.07
C THR A 4 5.68 -1.29 1.15
N ARG A 5 5.32 -0.71 0.00
CA ARG A 5 4.15 0.15 -0.17
C ARG A 5 3.04 -0.59 -0.92
N SER A 6 1.78 -0.27 -0.65
CA SER A 6 0.65 -0.83 -1.39
C SER A 6 -0.53 0.12 -1.57
N VAL A 7 -1.23 -0.03 -2.69
CA VAL A 7 -2.50 0.64 -2.96
C VAL A 7 -3.53 -0.38 -3.40
N THR A 8 -4.67 -0.39 -2.70
CA THR A 8 -5.84 -1.19 -3.10
C THR A 8 -6.90 -0.29 -3.73
N ILE A 9 -7.34 -0.65 -4.93
CA ILE A 9 -8.39 0.02 -5.70
C ILE A 9 -9.64 -0.85 -5.67
N ARG A 10 -10.73 -0.26 -5.17
CA ARG A 10 -12.04 -0.89 -5.08
C ARG A 10 -12.98 -0.35 -6.13
N ILE A 11 -13.63 -1.25 -6.84
CA ILE A 11 -14.58 -0.96 -7.90
C ILE A 11 -15.86 -1.77 -7.62
N PRO A 12 -17.04 -1.13 -7.51
CA PRO A 12 -18.30 -1.85 -7.37
C PRO A 12 -18.56 -2.76 -8.57
N ASP A 13 -19.16 -3.93 -8.34
CA ASP A 13 -19.47 -4.89 -9.39
C ASP A 13 -20.29 -4.27 -10.54
N ALA A 14 -21.26 -3.41 -10.20
CA ALA A 14 -22.09 -2.69 -11.16
C ALA A 14 -21.29 -1.78 -12.12
N LYS A 15 -20.08 -1.36 -11.74
CA LYS A 15 -19.20 -0.52 -12.57
C LYS A 15 -18.12 -1.30 -13.30
N LEU A 16 -17.80 -2.52 -12.87
CA LEU A 16 -16.83 -3.36 -13.56
C LEU A 16 -17.27 -3.68 -14.99
N GLU A 17 -18.55 -4.01 -15.17
CA GLU A 17 -19.08 -4.38 -16.49
C GLU A 17 -19.03 -3.20 -17.47
N GLU A 18 -19.47 -2.01 -17.04
CA GLU A 18 -19.44 -0.78 -17.84
C GLU A 18 -18.02 -0.43 -18.29
N LEU A 19 -17.07 -0.35 -17.35
CA LEU A 19 -15.69 0.02 -17.64
C LEU A 19 -15.01 -0.99 -18.59
N LYS A 20 -15.29 -2.28 -18.44
CA LYS A 20 -14.72 -3.33 -19.30
C LYS A 20 -15.31 -3.34 -20.69
N ASN A 21 -16.63 -3.18 -20.81
CA ASN A 21 -17.31 -3.14 -22.10
C ASN A 21 -16.85 -1.92 -22.93
N ASP A 22 -16.55 -0.81 -22.25
CA ASP A 22 -16.02 0.40 -22.87
C ASP A 22 -14.48 0.36 -23.06
N GLY A 23 -13.81 -0.74 -22.72
CA GLY A 23 -12.38 -0.93 -22.97
C GLY A 23 -11.46 -0.03 -22.12
N TYR A 24 -11.89 0.36 -20.93
CA TYR A 24 -11.05 1.08 -19.97
C TYR A 24 -10.07 0.14 -19.26
N SER A 25 -8.82 0.58 -19.16
CA SER A 25 -7.78 -0.03 -18.35
C SER A 25 -7.60 0.73 -17.02
N LEU A 26 -7.34 0.01 -15.93
CA LEU A 26 -6.93 0.60 -14.66
C LEU A 26 -5.46 1.01 -14.74
N CYS A 27 -5.22 2.32 -14.73
CA CYS A 27 -3.90 2.92 -14.87
C CYS A 27 -3.31 3.31 -13.52
N PHE A 28 -2.00 3.12 -13.38
CA PHE A 28 -1.22 3.41 -12.19
C PHE A 28 0.09 4.09 -12.58
N ALA A 29 0.43 5.21 -11.94
CA ALA A 29 1.70 5.92 -12.17
C ALA A 29 2.33 6.36 -10.85
N LYS A 30 3.66 6.44 -10.82
CA LYS A 30 4.44 6.92 -9.66
C LYS A 30 5.04 8.28 -9.97
N LYS A 31 5.07 9.15 -8.96
CA LYS A 31 5.58 10.51 -9.08
C LYS A 31 7.09 10.53 -9.03
N VAL A 32 7.70 11.27 -9.96
CA VAL A 32 9.14 11.56 -9.96
C VAL A 32 9.32 13.02 -10.35
N ASN A 33 10.14 13.76 -9.59
CA ASN A 33 10.36 15.20 -9.80
C ASN A 33 9.05 16.00 -9.88
N GLY A 34 8.09 15.70 -9.00
CA GLY A 34 6.80 16.39 -8.97
C GLY A 34 5.81 16.00 -10.07
N LYS A 35 6.13 15.02 -10.95
CA LYS A 35 5.32 14.72 -12.14
C LYS A 35 4.92 13.24 -12.25
N PHE A 36 3.75 13.01 -12.88
CA PHE A 36 3.30 11.71 -13.37
C PHE A 36 3.34 11.72 -14.90
N ASN A 37 4.43 11.28 -15.51
CA ASN A 37 4.58 11.34 -16.97
C ASN A 37 4.72 9.98 -17.65
N VAL A 38 4.79 8.87 -16.90
CA VAL A 38 4.75 7.52 -17.46
C VAL A 38 3.70 6.67 -16.73
N VAL A 39 2.92 5.92 -17.50
CA VAL A 39 2.02 4.87 -17.01
C VAL A 39 2.87 3.70 -16.53
N TRP A 40 2.97 3.54 -15.22
CA TRP A 40 3.78 2.50 -14.60
C TRP A 40 3.19 1.11 -14.76
N GLN A 41 1.86 1.00 -14.63
CA GLN A 41 1.07 -0.18 -14.93
C GLN A 41 -0.25 0.23 -15.59
N SER A 42 -0.67 -0.57 -16.58
CA SER A 42 -2.03 -0.58 -17.11
C SER A 42 -2.56 -2.01 -17.02
N ALA A 43 -3.74 -2.19 -16.45
CA ALA A 43 -4.35 -3.50 -16.27
C ALA A 43 -5.76 -3.53 -16.86
N ASP A 44 -6.05 -4.57 -17.64
CA ASP A 44 -7.37 -4.81 -18.26
C ASP A 44 -8.16 -5.89 -17.52
N ASP A 45 -7.48 -6.69 -16.70
CA ASP A 45 -8.00 -7.84 -15.96
C ASP A 45 -8.45 -7.48 -14.52
N TYR A 46 -8.69 -6.18 -14.25
CA TYR A 46 -9.11 -5.72 -12.93
C TYR A 46 -10.44 -6.32 -12.48
N ILE A 47 -10.55 -6.55 -11.19
CA ILE A 47 -11.74 -7.07 -10.51
C ILE A 47 -12.23 -6.07 -9.47
N SER A 48 -13.07 -6.47 -8.53
CA SER A 48 -13.61 -5.58 -7.50
C SER A 48 -12.54 -5.02 -6.57
N ASP A 49 -11.57 -5.82 -6.14
CA ASP A 49 -10.42 -5.41 -5.32
C ASP A 49 -9.11 -5.66 -6.07
N ASN A 50 -8.36 -4.59 -6.33
CA ASN A 50 -7.12 -4.63 -7.12
C ASN A 50 -5.99 -4.06 -6.30
N THR A 51 -4.90 -4.79 -6.08
CA THR A 51 -3.78 -4.29 -5.28
C THR A 51 -2.51 -4.17 -6.12
N PHE A 52 -1.92 -2.98 -6.07
CA PHE A 52 -0.55 -2.74 -6.53
C PHE A 52 0.36 -2.66 -5.32
N SER A 53 1.55 -3.26 -5.39
CA SER A 53 2.56 -3.12 -4.33
C SER A 53 3.96 -2.97 -4.90
N TRP A 54 4.83 -2.29 -4.16
CA TRP A 54 6.20 -2.03 -4.59
C TRP A 54 7.15 -1.81 -3.40
N GLN A 55 8.44 -1.88 -3.70
CA GLN A 55 9.51 -1.42 -2.82
C GLN A 55 10.28 -0.29 -3.52
N PRO A 56 10.95 0.61 -2.78
CA PRO A 56 11.76 1.68 -3.35
C PRO A 56 13.07 1.12 -3.93
N GLN A 57 12.95 0.30 -4.97
CA GLN A 57 14.05 -0.27 -5.74
C GLN A 57 13.94 0.25 -7.17
N TYR A 58 15.03 0.84 -7.66
CA TYR A 58 15.01 1.56 -8.92
C TYR A 58 16.07 1.04 -9.89
N GLN A 59 15.83 1.29 -11.18
CA GLN A 59 16.83 1.15 -12.22
C GLN A 59 16.90 2.43 -13.04
N LEU A 60 18.09 3.01 -13.14
CA LEU A 60 18.38 4.15 -14.01
C LEU A 60 18.51 3.67 -15.45
N PHE A 61 17.99 4.48 -16.38
CA PHE A 61 18.19 4.26 -17.80
C PHE A 61 18.27 5.57 -18.58
N GLY A 62 18.89 5.52 -19.75
CA GLY A 62 18.73 6.51 -20.81
C GLY A 62 17.76 5.98 -21.86
N GLY A 63 16.79 6.80 -22.24
CA GLY A 63 15.74 6.44 -23.20
C GLY A 63 15.41 7.57 -24.15
N ASN A 64 14.45 7.30 -25.03
CA ASN A 64 13.80 8.26 -25.94
C ASN A 64 12.29 7.96 -25.99
N THR A 65 11.53 8.76 -26.71
CA THR A 65 10.16 8.43 -27.13
C THR A 65 10.15 7.75 -28.49
N MET A 66 9.20 6.83 -28.74
CA MET A 66 8.95 6.32 -30.09
C MET A 66 7.93 7.18 -30.83
N ASP A 67 8.11 7.32 -32.15
CA ASP A 67 7.07 7.86 -33.05
C ASP A 67 5.90 6.87 -33.12
N GLY A 68 4.68 7.35 -32.84
CA GLY A 68 3.47 6.52 -32.69
C GLY A 68 2.75 6.80 -31.37
N PRO A 69 2.12 5.81 -30.69
CA PRO A 69 1.63 6.03 -29.34
C PRO A 69 2.84 6.41 -28.48
N LEU A 70 2.80 7.61 -27.90
CA LEU A 70 3.93 8.21 -27.17
C LEU A 70 4.34 7.26 -26.03
N ARG A 71 5.37 6.43 -26.25
CA ARG A 71 5.82 5.37 -25.32
C ARG A 71 7.30 5.51 -25.03
N VAL A 72 7.68 5.15 -23.81
CA VAL A 72 9.07 5.10 -23.38
C VAL A 72 9.79 3.99 -24.13
N HIS A 73 10.88 4.35 -24.81
CA HIS A 73 11.84 3.42 -25.38
C HIS A 73 13.15 3.49 -24.61
N VAL A 74 13.39 2.48 -23.78
CA VAL A 74 14.65 2.34 -23.03
C VAL A 74 15.76 1.98 -24.02
N ARG A 75 16.83 2.79 -24.08
CA ARG A 75 17.93 2.64 -25.04
C ARG A 75 19.21 2.13 -24.41
N SER A 76 19.51 2.54 -23.18
CA SER A 76 20.65 2.01 -22.44
C SER A 76 20.30 0.67 -21.79
N LYS A 77 21.31 -0.06 -21.34
CA LYS A 77 21.11 -1.08 -20.31
C LYS A 77 20.46 -0.42 -19.08
N GLN A 78 19.62 -1.13 -18.35
CA GLN A 78 19.11 -0.63 -17.07
C GLN A 78 20.13 -0.91 -15.96
N LEU A 79 20.40 0.11 -15.12
CA LEU A 79 21.37 0.06 -14.05
C LEU A 79 20.66 0.10 -12.69
N PRO A 80 20.73 -0.95 -11.85
CA PRO A 80 20.25 -0.88 -10.47
C PRO A 80 20.90 0.27 -9.72
N ILE A 81 20.08 1.10 -9.08
CA ILE A 81 20.54 2.29 -8.35
C ILE A 81 19.59 2.62 -7.19
N GLY A 82 20.13 3.21 -6.14
CA GLY A 82 19.43 3.62 -4.93
C GLY A 82 19.47 5.14 -4.70
N LEU A 83 18.73 5.59 -3.70
CA LEU A 83 18.73 7.01 -3.31
C LEU A 83 20.08 7.43 -2.74
N GLY A 84 20.53 8.65 -3.04
CA GLY A 84 21.87 9.17 -2.71
C GLY A 84 22.98 8.70 -3.65
N GLU A 85 22.67 7.82 -4.60
CA GLU A 85 23.62 7.30 -5.55
C GLU A 85 23.61 8.06 -6.87
N GLU A 86 24.72 7.96 -7.59
CA GLU A 86 24.95 8.57 -8.89
C GLU A 86 25.67 7.62 -9.84
N ALA A 87 25.43 7.79 -11.13
CA ALA A 87 26.09 7.03 -12.18
C ALA A 87 26.28 7.88 -13.45
N THR A 88 27.36 7.58 -14.19
CA THR A 88 27.68 8.24 -15.45
C THR A 88 27.35 7.33 -16.63
N LEU A 89 26.59 7.82 -17.60
CA LEU A 89 26.46 7.20 -18.92
C LEU A 89 27.55 7.79 -19.81
N ASP A 90 28.56 6.98 -20.14
CA ASP A 90 29.74 7.43 -20.87
C ASP A 90 29.44 7.73 -22.36
N HIS A 91 30.46 8.23 -23.05
CA HIS A 91 30.43 8.54 -24.48
C HIS A 91 30.09 7.33 -25.38
N ALA A 92 30.25 6.10 -24.89
CA ALA A 92 29.91 4.86 -25.60
C ALA A 92 28.49 4.34 -25.26
N GLY A 93 27.79 5.00 -24.33
CA GLY A 93 26.46 4.57 -23.87
C GLY A 93 26.52 3.44 -22.86
N VAL A 94 27.66 3.29 -22.17
CA VAL A 94 27.89 2.29 -21.13
C VAL A 94 27.85 2.98 -19.77
N TRP A 95 27.20 2.34 -18.80
CA TRP A 95 27.19 2.83 -17.42
C TRP A 95 28.55 2.61 -16.76
N GLY A 96 29.07 3.68 -16.16
CA GLY A 96 30.12 3.59 -15.16
C GLY A 96 29.65 2.89 -13.88
N GLY A 97 30.56 2.74 -12.92
CA GLY A 97 30.22 2.24 -11.60
C GLY A 97 29.26 3.19 -10.87
N VAL A 98 28.36 2.62 -10.07
CA VAL A 98 27.53 3.39 -9.14
C VAL A 98 28.40 3.89 -8.00
N SER A 99 28.22 5.15 -7.62
CA SER A 99 28.92 5.76 -6.49
C SER A 99 27.95 6.57 -5.63
N THR A 100 28.34 6.88 -4.40
CA THR A 100 27.57 7.73 -3.49
C THR A 100 28.06 9.17 -3.59
N GLY A 101 27.16 10.12 -3.73
CA GLY A 101 27.51 11.54 -3.92
C GLY A 101 26.33 12.45 -4.23
N GLY A 102 25.22 11.86 -4.70
CA GLY A 102 23.99 12.57 -4.98
C GLY A 102 23.17 12.93 -3.73
N PRO A 103 22.09 13.72 -3.89
CA PRO A 103 21.17 14.05 -2.82
C PRO A 103 20.52 12.79 -2.21
N GLY A 104 20.38 12.73 -0.88
CA GLY A 104 19.87 11.52 -0.19
C GLY A 104 18.43 11.09 -0.55
N THR A 105 17.66 11.94 -1.22
CA THR A 105 16.31 11.64 -1.73
C THR A 105 16.28 11.46 -3.25
N GLY A 106 17.43 11.59 -3.92
CA GLY A 106 17.54 11.61 -5.37
C GLY A 106 18.48 10.55 -5.91
N ILE A 107 18.40 10.35 -7.21
CA ILE A 107 19.27 9.50 -8.02
C ILE A 107 19.87 10.41 -9.10
N THR A 108 21.18 10.56 -9.13
CA THR A 108 21.84 11.46 -10.09
C THR A 108 22.32 10.69 -11.31
N MET A 109 21.90 11.11 -12.49
CA MET A 109 22.49 10.68 -13.75
C MET A 109 23.44 11.75 -14.26
N HIS A 110 24.69 11.38 -14.50
CA HIS A 110 25.65 12.16 -15.28
C HIS A 110 25.63 11.64 -16.71
N ASN A 111 25.51 12.54 -17.69
CA ASN A 111 25.44 12.18 -19.10
C ASN A 111 26.61 12.75 -19.89
N GLU A 112 27.34 11.83 -20.52
CA GLU A 112 28.41 12.13 -21.48
C GLU A 112 28.12 11.50 -22.87
N PHE A 113 27.05 10.72 -22.99
CA PHE A 113 26.71 10.01 -24.23
C PHE A 113 26.30 10.93 -25.38
N GLY A 114 25.68 12.07 -25.07
CA GLY A 114 24.98 12.92 -26.02
C GLY A 114 23.47 12.97 -25.74
N SER A 115 22.70 13.46 -26.70
CA SER A 115 21.25 13.70 -26.53
C SER A 115 20.49 12.42 -26.13
N ILE A 116 20.02 12.38 -24.89
CA ILE A 116 19.23 11.27 -24.34
C ILE A 116 18.28 11.76 -23.24
N HIS A 117 17.15 11.09 -23.05
CA HIS A 117 16.25 11.37 -21.94
C HIS A 117 16.59 10.46 -20.76
N PRO A 118 17.05 11.01 -19.62
CA PRO A 118 17.16 10.24 -18.39
C PRO A 118 15.80 9.70 -17.96
N GLY A 119 15.76 8.48 -17.45
CA GLY A 119 14.54 7.86 -16.98
C GLY A 119 14.78 6.92 -15.82
N LEU A 120 13.71 6.62 -15.11
CA LEU A 120 13.73 5.76 -13.94
C LEU A 120 12.69 4.65 -14.11
N SER A 121 13.09 3.42 -13.85
CA SER A 121 12.20 2.28 -13.71
C SER A 121 12.09 1.89 -12.24
N ALA A 122 10.96 1.29 -11.87
CA ALA A 122 10.76 0.74 -10.54
C ALA A 122 10.04 -0.61 -10.59
N TYR A 123 10.25 -1.42 -9.55
CA TYR A 123 9.60 -2.71 -9.39
C TYR A 123 8.18 -2.53 -8.88
N VAL A 124 7.22 -3.24 -9.49
CA VAL A 124 5.83 -3.28 -9.06
C VAL A 124 5.27 -4.68 -9.19
N THR A 125 4.60 -5.14 -8.15
CA THR A 125 3.68 -6.27 -8.20
C THR A 125 2.32 -5.73 -8.61
N GLY A 126 1.92 -6.04 -9.85
CA GLY A 126 0.62 -5.65 -10.39
C GLY A 126 -0.52 -6.48 -9.82
N ILE A 127 -1.74 -6.17 -10.27
CA ILE A 127 -2.99 -6.75 -9.73
C ILE A 127 -3.09 -8.28 -9.93
N GLY A 128 -2.42 -8.82 -10.96
CA GLY A 128 -2.30 -10.26 -11.19
C GLY A 128 -1.21 -10.95 -10.36
N GLY A 129 -0.60 -10.25 -9.39
CA GLY A 129 0.43 -10.79 -8.50
C GLY A 129 1.83 -10.95 -9.13
N LYS A 130 2.00 -10.57 -10.40
CA LYS A 130 3.29 -10.63 -11.09
C LYS A 130 4.12 -9.38 -10.80
N THR A 131 5.36 -9.58 -10.34
CA THR A 131 6.34 -8.51 -10.19
C THR A 131 7.03 -8.23 -11.52
N THR A 132 7.07 -6.96 -11.92
CA THR A 132 7.75 -6.46 -13.13
C THR A 132 8.56 -5.22 -12.81
N VAL A 133 9.55 -4.90 -13.63
CA VAL A 133 10.29 -3.63 -13.59
C VAL A 133 9.95 -2.85 -14.85
N THR A 134 9.31 -1.70 -14.68
CA THR A 134 8.85 -0.87 -15.79
C THR A 134 9.15 0.61 -15.52
N PRO A 135 9.32 1.42 -16.58
CA PRO A 135 9.51 2.86 -16.45
C PRO A 135 8.41 3.54 -15.63
N ILE A 136 8.81 4.39 -14.69
CA ILE A 136 7.96 5.30 -13.91
C ILE A 136 8.14 6.76 -14.32
N TYR A 137 9.25 7.08 -15.00
CA TYR A 137 9.57 8.43 -15.43
C TYR A 137 10.47 8.44 -16.66
N LEU A 138 10.28 9.44 -17.50
CA LEU A 138 11.19 9.82 -18.56
C LEU A 138 11.30 11.35 -18.57
N ALA A 139 12.50 11.92 -18.59
CA ALA A 139 12.66 13.37 -18.69
C ALA A 139 11.96 13.89 -19.95
N GLU A 140 11.22 14.99 -19.86
CA GLU A 140 10.49 15.54 -21.03
C GLU A 140 11.43 16.09 -22.10
N LYS A 141 12.60 16.59 -21.67
CA LYS A 141 13.64 17.11 -22.55
C LYS A 141 14.87 16.20 -22.46
N PRO A 142 15.52 15.89 -23.58
CA PRO A 142 16.80 15.22 -23.52
C PRO A 142 17.85 16.17 -22.93
N ILE A 143 18.82 15.60 -22.22
CA ILE A 143 20.04 16.32 -21.85
C ILE A 143 21.14 15.96 -22.85
N LEU A 144 21.87 16.96 -23.33
CA LEU A 144 22.99 16.74 -24.26
C LEU A 144 24.25 16.29 -23.51
N SER A 145 24.53 16.98 -22.40
CA SER A 145 25.58 16.66 -21.45
C SER A 145 25.24 17.28 -20.10
N GLY A 146 25.87 16.80 -19.03
CA GLY A 146 25.65 17.28 -17.66
C GLY A 146 24.82 16.33 -16.83
N GLU A 147 24.25 16.83 -15.74
CA GLU A 147 23.56 16.01 -14.75
C GLU A 147 22.05 16.26 -14.68
N LEU A 148 21.31 15.24 -14.25
CA LEU A 148 19.92 15.35 -13.84
C LEU A 148 19.70 14.53 -12.56
N VAL A 149 19.11 15.16 -11.55
CA VAL A 149 18.64 14.48 -10.34
C VAL A 149 17.20 14.03 -10.54
N LEU A 150 16.96 12.73 -10.32
CA LEU A 150 15.65 12.10 -10.33
C LEU A 150 15.22 11.83 -8.90
N THR A 151 14.13 12.44 -8.47
CA THR A 151 13.61 12.37 -7.10
C THR A 151 12.30 11.59 -7.11
N PRO A 152 12.31 10.26 -6.91
CA PRO A 152 11.09 9.49 -6.79
C PRO A 152 10.38 9.83 -5.48
N GLU A 153 9.06 10.03 -5.55
CA GLU A 153 8.23 10.31 -4.38
C GLU A 153 7.34 9.09 -4.09
N GLU A 154 7.00 8.86 -2.82
CA GLU A 154 6.00 7.85 -2.44
C GLU A 154 4.57 8.38 -2.65
N VAL A 155 4.34 8.95 -3.82
CA VAL A 155 3.05 9.46 -4.28
C VAL A 155 2.71 8.80 -5.60
N VAL A 156 1.48 8.30 -5.72
CA VAL A 156 1.00 7.60 -6.91
C VAL A 156 -0.30 8.20 -7.43
N GLN A 157 -0.55 8.02 -8.73
CA GLN A 157 -1.75 8.47 -9.40
C GLN A 157 -2.49 7.28 -9.99
N VAL A 158 -3.82 7.24 -9.82
CA VAL A 158 -4.70 6.19 -10.32
C VAL A 158 -5.84 6.82 -11.14
N TRP A 159 -6.17 6.22 -12.28
CA TRP A 159 -7.27 6.62 -13.15
C TRP A 159 -7.68 5.47 -14.07
N PHE A 160 -8.79 5.63 -14.79
CA PHE A 160 -9.16 4.77 -15.92
C PHE A 160 -8.92 5.48 -17.25
N GLN A 161 -8.40 4.76 -18.24
CA GLN A 161 -8.18 5.28 -19.59
C GLN A 161 -8.29 4.17 -20.64
N GLN A 162 -8.81 4.49 -21.81
CA GLN A 162 -8.88 3.58 -22.95
C GLN A 162 -7.54 3.57 -23.73
N TYR A 163 -7.23 2.44 -24.35
CA TYR A 163 -6.11 2.28 -25.29
C TYR A 163 -4.72 2.62 -24.74
N VAL A 164 -4.55 2.59 -23.41
CA VAL A 164 -3.27 2.83 -22.74
C VAL A 164 -2.64 1.53 -22.29
N THR A 165 -1.34 1.39 -22.52
CA THR A 165 -0.56 0.27 -21.99
C THR A 165 0.52 0.79 -21.06
N THR A 166 1.08 -0.10 -20.24
CA THR A 166 2.31 0.16 -19.48
C THR A 166 3.41 0.78 -20.35
N SER A 167 4.18 1.70 -19.76
CA SER A 167 5.25 2.49 -20.38
C SER A 167 4.79 3.56 -21.39
N THR A 168 3.50 3.86 -21.44
CA THR A 168 2.98 4.98 -22.24
C THR A 168 3.23 6.30 -21.52
N ILE A 169 3.60 7.35 -22.26
CA ILE A 169 3.68 8.71 -21.74
C ILE A 169 2.26 9.17 -21.46
N VAL A 170 2.06 9.65 -20.25
CA VAL A 170 0.76 10.06 -19.76
C VAL A 170 0.18 11.21 -20.61
N SER A 171 -1.04 11.03 -21.13
CA SER A 171 -1.78 12.06 -21.88
C SER A 171 -2.85 12.74 -21.02
N ASN A 172 -3.53 13.74 -21.57
CA ASN A 172 -4.64 14.43 -20.89
C ASN A 172 -5.97 13.67 -20.94
N ASP A 173 -6.07 12.61 -21.75
CA ASP A 173 -7.31 11.86 -21.98
C ASP A 173 -7.56 10.85 -20.85
N LYS A 174 -7.93 11.37 -19.68
CA LYS A 174 -8.15 10.58 -18.47
C LYS A 174 -9.57 10.78 -17.95
N THR A 175 -10.09 9.74 -17.31
CA THR A 175 -11.21 9.88 -16.37
C THR A 175 -10.78 10.67 -15.13
N GLU A 176 -11.68 10.80 -14.15
CA GLU A 176 -11.36 11.37 -12.85
C GLU A 176 -10.11 10.70 -12.26
N ILE A 177 -9.23 11.52 -11.69
CA ILE A 177 -7.92 11.10 -11.20
C ILE A 177 -7.92 11.13 -9.67
N VAL A 178 -7.24 10.18 -9.03
CA VAL A 178 -6.86 10.29 -7.63
C VAL A 178 -5.35 10.23 -7.45
N GLU A 179 -4.83 11.19 -6.70
CA GLU A 179 -3.46 11.17 -6.19
C GLU A 179 -3.46 10.60 -4.75
N ILE A 180 -2.52 9.72 -4.47
CA ILE A 180 -2.42 8.99 -3.21
C ILE A 180 -0.99 9.18 -2.68
N ASP A 181 -0.87 9.94 -1.61
CA ASP A 181 0.38 10.17 -0.89
C ASP A 181 0.58 9.11 0.19
N LEU A 182 1.68 8.36 0.07
CA LEU A 182 2.14 7.30 0.96
C LEU A 182 3.45 7.69 1.67
N THR A 183 3.85 8.96 1.64
CA THR A 183 5.09 9.43 2.30
C THR A 183 5.10 9.05 3.79
N SER A 184 3.95 9.16 4.47
CA SER A 184 3.79 8.83 5.89
C SER A 184 3.05 7.51 6.16
N SER A 185 2.74 6.70 5.14
CA SER A 185 1.94 5.48 5.28
C SER A 185 2.40 4.37 4.34
N SER A 186 2.39 3.11 4.80
CA SER A 186 2.81 1.98 3.96
C SER A 186 1.69 1.48 3.04
N SER A 187 0.44 1.88 3.27
CA SER A 187 -0.67 1.45 2.42
C SER A 187 -1.81 2.45 2.37
N ALA A 188 -2.61 2.36 1.30
CA ALA A 188 -3.84 3.11 1.14
C ALA A 188 -4.89 2.32 0.36
N THR A 189 -6.16 2.66 0.56
CA THR A 189 -7.27 2.16 -0.25
C THR A 189 -8.01 3.34 -0.88
N ARG A 190 -8.46 3.17 -2.13
CA ARG A 190 -9.37 4.08 -2.82
C ARG A 190 -10.52 3.32 -3.46
N SER A 191 -11.68 3.94 -3.52
CA SER A 191 -12.91 3.40 -4.09
C SER A 191 -13.35 4.31 -5.22
N TYR A 192 -13.66 3.72 -6.37
CA TYR A 192 -14.17 4.42 -7.53
C TYR A 192 -15.64 4.07 -7.75
N ASP A 193 -16.54 5.06 -7.78
CA ASP A 193 -17.98 4.83 -7.98
C ASP A 193 -18.41 4.85 -9.46
N GLY A 194 -17.45 4.98 -10.39
CA GLY A 194 -17.71 5.19 -11.81
C GLY A 194 -17.58 6.64 -12.25
N THR A 195 -17.56 7.59 -11.30
CA THR A 195 -17.45 9.04 -11.58
C THR A 195 -16.48 9.77 -10.66
N LYS A 196 -16.33 9.31 -9.42
CA LYS A 196 -15.53 9.96 -8.38
C LYS A 196 -14.73 8.95 -7.59
N TRP A 197 -13.59 9.43 -7.12
CA TRP A 197 -12.80 8.73 -6.13
C TRP A 197 -13.25 9.13 -4.73
N SER A 198 -13.34 8.13 -3.88
CA SER A 198 -13.40 8.31 -2.45
C SER A 198 -12.25 7.56 -1.81
N THR A 199 -11.75 8.09 -0.70
CA THR A 199 -11.16 7.19 0.27
C THR A 199 -12.37 6.44 0.83
N PRO A 200 -12.51 5.11 0.58
CA PRO A 200 -13.50 4.37 1.32
C PRO A 200 -13.20 4.75 2.75
N LYS A 201 -14.22 5.10 3.50
CA LYS A 201 -14.04 5.15 4.93
C LYS A 201 -13.40 3.79 5.25
N THR A 202 -12.10 3.77 5.59
CA THR A 202 -11.67 2.97 6.73
C THR A 202 -12.82 3.19 7.66
N PRO A 203 -13.59 2.18 8.08
CA PRO A 203 -14.64 2.44 9.02
C PRO A 203 -14.00 3.26 10.14
N SER A 204 -14.15 4.58 10.07
CA SER A 204 -14.23 5.45 11.20
C SER A 204 -15.22 4.69 12.03
N LEU A 205 -14.89 4.55 13.29
CA LEU A 205 -15.72 4.02 14.36
C LEU A 205 -17.09 4.75 14.40
N ALA A 206 -17.83 4.68 13.31
CA ALA A 206 -19.24 4.90 13.19
C ALA A 206 -19.78 3.61 13.78
N VAL A 207 -20.03 3.69 15.08
CA VAL A 207 -21.17 3.09 15.75
C VAL A 207 -21.93 2.16 14.79
N GLY A 208 -21.62 0.86 14.85
CA GLY A 208 -22.47 -0.18 14.29
C GLY A 208 -22.18 -0.69 12.86
N VAL A 209 -20.94 -1.03 12.50
CA VAL A 209 -20.72 -2.07 11.46
C VAL A 209 -19.89 -3.20 12.05
N ASP A 210 -20.53 -4.35 12.17
CA ASP A 210 -20.11 -5.51 12.93
C ASP A 210 -19.07 -6.32 12.13
N PHE A 211 -17.77 -6.11 12.40
CA PHE A 211 -16.81 -7.20 12.21
C PHE A 211 -17.25 -8.27 13.18
N ALA A 212 -17.86 -9.36 12.68
CA ALA A 212 -18.56 -10.36 13.50
C ALA A 212 -17.90 -10.46 14.87
N THR A 213 -18.51 -9.76 15.82
CA THR A 213 -17.97 -9.70 17.18
C THR A 213 -17.91 -11.15 17.64
N ILE A 214 -16.82 -11.57 18.26
CA ILE A 214 -16.73 -12.95 18.74
C ILE A 214 -17.06 -12.95 20.22
N LEU A 215 -16.43 -12.03 20.94
CA LEU A 215 -16.61 -11.88 22.37
C LEU A 215 -16.39 -10.43 22.76
N THR A 216 -17.30 -9.91 23.58
CA THR A 216 -17.09 -8.65 24.30
C THR A 216 -16.90 -8.96 25.77
N ILE A 217 -15.84 -8.44 26.38
CA ILE A 217 -15.63 -8.52 27.82
C ILE A 217 -15.77 -7.12 28.41
N VAL A 218 -16.59 -6.99 29.44
CA VAL A 218 -16.70 -5.76 30.24
C VAL A 218 -16.20 -6.06 31.65
N ALA A 219 -15.19 -5.30 32.09
CA ALA A 219 -14.58 -5.44 33.40
C ALA A 219 -14.71 -4.14 34.20
N THR A 220 -15.03 -4.26 35.49
CA THR A 220 -14.87 -3.16 36.45
C THR A 220 -13.63 -3.44 37.27
N LEU A 221 -12.72 -2.47 37.35
CA LEU A 221 -11.37 -2.64 37.87
C LEU A 221 -11.26 -2.20 39.32
N THR A 222 -10.29 -2.78 40.04
CA THR A 222 -9.95 -2.37 41.41
C THR A 222 -8.99 -1.17 41.46
N ALA A 223 -8.40 -0.81 40.33
CA ALA A 223 -7.48 0.31 40.17
C ALA A 223 -7.49 0.82 38.72
N ALA A 224 -7.06 2.06 38.51
CA ALA A 224 -6.92 2.63 37.17
C ALA A 224 -5.87 1.88 36.33
N VAL A 225 -6.18 1.60 35.06
CA VAL A 225 -5.29 0.86 34.15
C VAL A 225 -4.70 1.74 33.06
N SER A 226 -3.44 1.48 32.70
CA SER A 226 -2.85 2.00 31.45
C SER A 226 -3.37 1.21 30.27
N ILE A 227 -4.24 1.82 29.45
CA ILE A 227 -4.84 1.14 28.29
C ILE A 227 -3.81 0.73 27.26
N ALA A 228 -2.75 1.52 27.07
CA ALA A 228 -1.69 1.18 26.15
C ALA A 228 -0.94 -0.10 26.57
N ASP A 229 -0.58 -0.22 27.86
CA ASP A 229 0.14 -1.41 28.37
C ASP A 229 -0.76 -2.65 28.39
N PHE A 230 -2.00 -2.50 28.88
CA PHE A 230 -2.97 -3.60 28.89
C PHE A 230 -3.31 -4.10 27.49
N ALA A 231 -3.60 -3.20 26.55
CA ALA A 231 -3.92 -3.56 25.17
C ALA A 231 -2.73 -4.23 24.49
N SER A 232 -1.49 -3.77 24.74
CA SER A 232 -0.28 -4.37 24.18
C SER A 232 -0.09 -5.81 24.65
N LYS A 233 -0.15 -6.06 25.97
CA LYS A 233 0.01 -7.40 26.56
C LYS A 233 -1.06 -8.37 26.10
N LEU A 234 -2.31 -7.91 26.09
CA LEU A 234 -3.43 -8.74 25.65
C LEU A 234 -3.35 -9.07 24.16
N SER A 235 -3.05 -8.07 23.32
CA SER A 235 -2.93 -8.27 21.87
C SER A 235 -1.78 -9.21 21.52
N ALA A 236 -0.64 -9.09 22.20
CA ALA A 236 0.51 -9.99 22.00
C ALA A 236 0.15 -11.44 22.29
N LYS A 237 -0.56 -11.69 23.40
CA LYS A 237 -0.97 -13.03 23.80
C LYS A 237 -2.01 -13.63 22.87
N VAL A 238 -2.99 -12.83 22.44
CA VAL A 238 -4.03 -13.26 21.51
C VAL A 238 -3.44 -13.57 20.15
N ALA A 239 -2.51 -12.74 19.63
CA ALA A 239 -1.87 -12.94 18.34
C ALA A 239 -1.01 -14.23 18.28
N GLN A 240 -0.45 -14.69 19.41
CA GLN A 240 0.32 -15.94 19.47
C GLN A 240 -0.53 -17.19 19.21
N VAL A 241 -1.81 -17.16 19.58
CA VAL A 241 -2.70 -18.32 19.53
C VAL A 241 -3.75 -18.18 18.44
N TYR A 242 -4.21 -16.95 18.19
CA TYR A 242 -5.26 -16.62 17.24
C TYR A 242 -4.83 -15.45 16.36
N SER A 243 -3.97 -15.73 15.37
CA SER A 243 -3.49 -14.73 14.41
C SER A 243 -4.60 -14.11 13.54
N GLY A 244 -5.77 -14.74 13.48
CA GLY A 244 -6.97 -14.23 12.81
C GLY A 244 -7.84 -13.30 13.67
N LEU A 245 -7.42 -12.91 14.86
CA LEU A 245 -8.19 -12.03 15.74
C LEU A 245 -7.58 -10.65 15.88
N LYS A 246 -8.47 -9.68 16.00
CA LYS A 246 -8.19 -8.32 16.43
C LYS A 246 -8.73 -8.12 17.85
N VAL A 247 -7.94 -7.44 18.66
CA VAL A 247 -8.31 -7.02 20.02
C VAL A 247 -8.44 -5.50 20.02
N ASP A 248 -9.61 -4.99 20.39
CA ASP A 248 -9.83 -3.57 20.67
C ASP A 248 -10.10 -3.40 22.16
N VAL A 249 -9.36 -2.50 22.83
CA VAL A 249 -9.53 -2.19 24.24
C VAL A 249 -9.90 -0.73 24.39
N THR A 250 -10.95 -0.45 25.16
CA THR A 250 -11.35 0.91 25.53
C THR A 250 -11.56 1.00 27.03
N SER A 251 -11.26 2.16 27.61
CA SER A 251 -11.64 2.49 28.99
C SER A 251 -12.06 3.95 29.04
N PRO A 252 -13.37 4.23 29.14
CA PRO A 252 -13.87 5.60 29.11
C PRO A 252 -13.51 6.38 30.38
N ASP A 253 -13.32 5.71 31.51
CA ASP A 253 -13.14 6.31 32.83
C ASP A 253 -11.87 5.85 33.57
N GLY A 254 -11.08 4.95 32.98
CA GLY A 254 -9.89 4.34 33.60
C GLY A 254 -10.21 3.20 34.58
N TRP A 255 -11.46 3.05 35.02
CA TRP A 255 -11.91 2.10 36.03
C TRP A 255 -12.80 0.99 35.47
N SER A 256 -13.28 1.16 34.25
CA SER A 256 -13.99 0.15 33.47
C SER A 256 -13.23 -0.11 32.18
N VAL A 257 -13.16 -1.37 31.76
CA VAL A 257 -12.54 -1.74 30.48
C VAL A 257 -13.53 -2.54 29.66
N THR A 258 -13.65 -2.17 28.39
CA THR A 258 -14.35 -2.94 27.37
C THR A 258 -13.33 -3.50 26.41
N ILE A 259 -13.26 -4.82 26.31
CA ILE A 259 -12.41 -5.58 25.40
C ILE A 259 -13.32 -6.17 24.33
N LYS A 260 -13.00 -5.91 23.07
CA LYS A 260 -13.71 -6.48 21.93
C LYS A 260 -12.76 -7.37 21.14
N TYR A 261 -13.10 -8.66 21.05
CA TYR A 261 -12.45 -9.60 20.15
C TYR A 261 -13.28 -9.70 18.87
N SER A 262 -12.63 -9.48 17.74
CA SER A 262 -13.26 -9.51 16.42
C SER A 262 -12.35 -10.17 15.40
N GLN A 263 -12.91 -10.53 14.23
CA GLN A 263 -12.11 -11.02 13.11
C GLN A 263 -11.09 -9.96 12.68
N ALA A 264 -9.84 -10.39 12.46
CA ALA A 264 -8.81 -9.51 11.95
C ALA A 264 -9.20 -8.98 10.56
N PRO A 265 -8.91 -7.70 10.26
CA PRO A 265 -9.21 -7.14 8.95
C PRO A 265 -8.38 -7.83 7.87
N GLY A 266 -9.00 -8.04 6.69
CA GLY A 266 -8.31 -8.62 5.53
C GLY A 266 -8.22 -10.14 5.50
N LEU A 267 -8.89 -10.86 6.42
CA LEU A 267 -8.99 -12.32 6.35
C LEU A 267 -9.79 -12.76 5.11
N THR A 268 -9.21 -13.67 4.32
CA THR A 268 -9.84 -14.27 3.14
C THR A 268 -9.62 -15.79 3.11
N GLY A 269 -10.38 -16.50 2.28
CA GLY A 269 -10.19 -17.92 2.00
C GLY A 269 -10.20 -18.81 3.26
N ALA A 270 -9.23 -19.72 3.35
CA ALA A 270 -9.12 -20.70 4.43
C ALA A 270 -8.93 -20.05 5.82
N ALA A 271 -8.23 -18.93 5.90
CA ALA A 271 -7.98 -18.22 7.16
C ALA A 271 -9.28 -17.63 7.74
N LEU A 272 -10.17 -17.11 6.87
CA LEU A 272 -11.50 -16.64 7.28
C LEU A 272 -12.39 -17.81 7.72
N ALA A 273 -12.38 -18.92 6.98
CA ALA A 273 -13.17 -20.11 7.32
C ALA A 273 -12.75 -20.71 8.68
N GLN A 274 -11.44 -20.82 8.92
CA GLN A 274 -10.90 -21.30 10.19
C GLN A 274 -11.25 -20.36 11.36
N THR A 275 -11.11 -19.05 11.18
CA THR A 275 -11.46 -18.06 12.21
C THR A 275 -12.95 -18.12 12.56
N ARG A 276 -13.83 -18.31 11.56
CA ARG A 276 -15.27 -18.50 11.77
C ARG A 276 -15.59 -19.80 12.52
N ALA A 277 -14.96 -20.91 12.16
CA ALA A 277 -15.15 -22.18 12.86
C ALA A 277 -14.70 -22.09 14.33
N LEU A 278 -13.58 -21.40 14.60
CA LEU A 278 -13.10 -21.17 15.96
C LEU A 278 -14.07 -20.30 16.77
N SER A 279 -14.64 -19.24 16.17
CA SER A 279 -15.62 -18.38 16.86
C SER A 279 -16.90 -19.09 17.31
N GLN A 280 -17.21 -20.25 16.74
CA GLN A 280 -18.36 -21.07 17.13
C GLN A 280 -18.03 -22.05 18.27
N ASN A 281 -16.78 -22.15 18.70
CA ASN A 281 -16.34 -23.05 19.76
C ASN A 281 -16.43 -22.34 21.14
N PRO A 282 -17.28 -22.80 22.08
CA PRO A 282 -17.40 -22.20 23.41
C PRO A 282 -16.08 -22.14 24.19
N ALA A 283 -15.18 -23.12 23.99
CA ALA A 283 -13.88 -23.15 24.67
C ALA A 283 -12.99 -21.96 24.28
N MET A 284 -13.21 -21.36 23.11
CA MET A 284 -12.50 -20.15 22.70
C MET A 284 -12.90 -18.95 23.56
N ASN A 285 -14.18 -18.83 23.94
CA ASN A 285 -14.65 -17.72 24.77
C ASN A 285 -14.07 -17.81 26.19
N ASP A 286 -13.99 -19.01 26.74
CA ASP A 286 -13.34 -19.26 28.04
C ASP A 286 -11.86 -18.89 27.99
N GLN A 287 -11.17 -19.27 26.92
CA GLN A 287 -9.75 -19.00 26.73
C GLN A 287 -9.45 -17.50 26.55
N LEU A 288 -10.25 -16.78 25.76
CA LEU A 288 -10.13 -15.33 25.59
C LEU A 288 -10.45 -14.58 26.89
N THR A 289 -11.36 -15.11 27.71
CA THR A 289 -11.66 -14.57 29.03
C THR A 289 -10.50 -14.78 30.01
N ALA A 290 -9.87 -15.96 29.98
CA ALA A 290 -8.66 -16.23 30.75
C ALA A 290 -7.50 -15.32 30.34
N TYR A 291 -7.34 -15.04 29.05
CA TYR A 291 -6.32 -14.11 28.56
C TYR A 291 -6.51 -12.69 29.08
N ALA A 292 -7.76 -12.21 29.15
CA ALA A 292 -8.06 -10.92 29.76
C ALA A 292 -7.72 -10.90 31.26
N ALA A 293 -8.11 -11.94 32.01
CA ALA A 293 -7.80 -12.06 33.43
C ALA A 293 -6.29 -12.08 33.71
N GLU A 294 -5.52 -12.81 32.91
CA GLU A 294 -4.07 -12.84 33.02
C GLU A 294 -3.43 -11.50 32.64
N ALA A 295 -3.93 -10.83 31.60
CA ALA A 295 -3.45 -9.50 31.22
C ALA A 295 -3.68 -8.48 32.35
N PHE A 296 -4.82 -8.55 33.05
CA PHE A 296 -5.10 -7.73 34.23
C PHE A 296 -4.07 -7.97 35.35
N ALA A 297 -3.78 -9.24 35.65
CA ALA A 297 -2.76 -9.60 36.64
C ALA A 297 -1.36 -9.07 36.24
N GLN A 298 -1.00 -9.14 34.95
CA GLN A 298 0.29 -8.65 34.43
C GLN A 298 0.45 -7.13 34.45
N VAL A 299 -0.64 -6.37 34.49
CA VAL A 299 -0.62 -4.91 34.68
C VAL A 299 -0.83 -4.51 36.14
N GLY A 300 -0.92 -5.49 37.05
CA GLY A 300 -1.09 -5.25 38.49
C GLY A 300 -2.48 -4.73 38.87
N VAL A 301 -3.49 -4.99 38.04
CA VAL A 301 -4.87 -4.52 38.26
C VAL A 301 -5.79 -5.72 38.49
N GLY A 302 -6.64 -5.65 39.50
CA GLY A 302 -7.71 -6.63 39.74
C GLY A 302 -9.04 -6.17 39.15
N TYR A 303 -10.08 -7.00 39.25
CA TYR A 303 -11.43 -6.65 38.85
C TYR A 303 -12.46 -7.05 39.91
N THR A 304 -13.51 -6.23 40.07
CA THR A 304 -14.67 -6.52 40.92
C THR A 304 -15.78 -7.23 40.14
N SER A 305 -15.80 -7.07 38.81
CA SER A 305 -16.68 -7.78 37.90
C SER A 305 -15.97 -8.03 36.57
N LEU A 306 -16.19 -9.20 35.98
CA LEU A 306 -15.72 -9.55 34.63
C LEU A 306 -16.85 -10.30 33.93
N MET A 307 -17.49 -9.63 32.96
CA MET A 307 -18.62 -10.20 32.22
C MET A 307 -18.20 -10.46 30.78
N ALA A 308 -18.29 -11.71 30.34
CA ALA A 308 -18.03 -12.12 28.97
C ALA A 308 -19.37 -12.28 28.23
N ILE A 309 -19.51 -11.60 27.09
CA ILE A 309 -20.72 -11.52 26.29
C ILE A 309 -20.38 -12.02 24.88
N PRO A 310 -20.65 -13.31 24.58
CA PRO A 310 -20.53 -13.83 23.21
C PRO A 310 -21.47 -13.07 22.28
N ALA A 311 -21.10 -12.97 21.00
CA ALA A 311 -22.01 -12.45 19.98
C ALA A 311 -23.08 -13.45 19.54
#